data_AF-A0A2E3MHR6-F1
#
_entry.id   AF-A0A2E3MHR6-F1
#
_cell.length_a   1.000
_cell.length_b   1.000
_cell.length_c   1.000
_cell.angle_alpha   90.00
_cell.angle_beta   90.00
_cell.angle_gamma   90.00
#
_symmetry.space_group_name_H-M   'P 1'
#
loop_
_entity.id
_entity.type
_entity.pdbx_description
1 polymer ?
#
loop_
_entity_poly.entity_id
_entity_poly.type
_entity_poly.pdbx_seq_one_letter_code
_entity_poly.pdbx_strand_id
1 'polypeptide(L)'
;MMQFAKQVLSDTDLSSSRAREQLTKMVMRLFAEWQLTTAQQLLLLGLRETSRNMLSRYRNLESIIPYDQDKLDRVGLLLAIYKNLYDLFPENETVRVTWVKQKNSELNDQCPLDIMLADGLFGMAYIMRFLDKQVVH
;
A
#
# COMPACT_ATOMS: atom_id res chain seq x y z
N MET A 1 -6.37 -10.17 15.02
CA MET A 1 -6.06 -8.78 14.65
C MET A 1 -5.17 -8.69 13.39
N MET A 2 -5.44 -9.50 12.35
CA MET A 2 -4.65 -9.56 11.09
C MET A 2 -5.40 -10.37 10.01
N GLN A 3 -6.72 -10.53 10.11
CA GLN A 3 -7.45 -11.60 9.41
C GLN A 3 -7.85 -11.22 7.96
N PHE A 4 -8.02 -9.93 7.67
CA PHE A 4 -8.49 -9.46 6.36
C PHE A 4 -7.39 -9.29 5.31
N ALA A 5 -6.24 -8.71 5.67
CA ALA A 5 -5.04 -8.76 4.83
C ALA A 5 -4.63 -10.21 4.52
N LYS A 6 -4.87 -11.11 5.48
CA LYS A 6 -4.70 -12.55 5.29
C LYS A 6 -5.66 -13.14 4.27
N GLN A 7 -6.90 -12.66 4.11
CA GLN A 7 -7.91 -13.25 3.21
C GLN A 7 -7.69 -12.89 1.73
N VAL A 8 -7.25 -11.66 1.44
CA VAL A 8 -6.89 -11.27 0.05
C VAL A 8 -5.55 -11.90 -0.37
N LEU A 9 -4.65 -12.15 0.60
CA LEU A 9 -3.37 -12.82 0.37
C LEU A 9 -3.41 -14.34 0.59
N SER A 10 -4.48 -14.93 1.15
CA SER A 10 -4.51 -16.35 1.57
C SER A 10 -4.60 -17.31 0.40
N ASP A 11 -5.23 -16.89 -0.69
CA ASP A 11 -5.39 -17.71 -1.88
C ASP A 11 -4.19 -17.59 -2.83
N THR A 12 -3.29 -16.66 -2.53
CA THR A 12 -2.10 -16.40 -3.33
C THR A 12 -0.86 -16.95 -2.61
N ASP A 13 -0.24 -17.98 -3.16
CA ASP A 13 1.04 -18.48 -2.67
C ASP A 13 2.15 -17.43 -2.84
N LEU A 14 2.39 -16.64 -1.79
CA LEU A 14 3.40 -15.58 -1.78
C LEU A 14 4.83 -16.12 -1.81
N SER A 15 5.05 -17.41 -1.57
CA SER A 15 6.37 -18.03 -1.76
C SER A 15 6.71 -18.09 -3.26
N SER A 16 5.69 -18.18 -4.13
CA SER A 16 5.83 -18.16 -5.58
C SER A 16 6.40 -16.83 -6.10
N SER A 17 7.41 -16.93 -6.97
CA SER A 17 7.94 -15.77 -7.69
C SER A 17 6.87 -15.08 -8.54
N ARG A 18 5.92 -15.83 -9.11
CA ARG A 18 4.86 -15.27 -9.96
C ARG A 18 3.91 -14.39 -9.14
N ALA A 19 3.50 -14.83 -7.96
CA ALA A 19 2.68 -14.05 -7.05
C ALA A 19 3.38 -12.74 -6.65
N ARG A 20 4.66 -12.81 -6.27
CA ARG A 20 5.44 -11.64 -5.89
C ARG A 20 5.72 -10.69 -7.05
N GLU A 21 5.84 -11.19 -8.27
CA GLU A 21 5.90 -10.35 -9.47
C GLU A 21 4.61 -9.55 -9.65
N GLN A 22 3.44 -10.17 -9.49
CA GLN A 22 2.14 -9.48 -9.56
C GLN A 22 1.99 -8.43 -8.45
N LEU A 23 2.35 -8.78 -7.20
CA LEU A 23 2.38 -7.82 -6.10
C LEU A 23 3.29 -6.62 -6.40
N THR A 24 4.47 -6.88 -6.97
CA THR A 24 5.41 -5.83 -7.36
C THR A 24 4.78 -4.91 -8.40
N LYS A 25 4.13 -5.45 -9.44
CA LYS A 25 3.40 -4.64 -10.44
C LYS A 25 2.30 -3.80 -9.80
N MET A 26 1.48 -4.41 -8.96
CA MET A 26 0.34 -3.73 -8.32
C MET A 26 0.78 -2.58 -7.42
N VAL A 27 1.80 -2.78 -6.59
CA VAL A 27 2.27 -1.71 -5.68
C VAL A 27 2.97 -0.59 -6.45
N MET A 28 3.70 -0.90 -7.54
CA MET A 28 4.29 0.13 -8.40
C MET A 28 3.21 0.95 -9.12
N ARG A 29 2.12 0.30 -9.58
CA ARG A 29 0.97 0.99 -10.16
C ARG A 29 0.29 1.91 -9.14
N LEU A 30 -0.01 1.39 -7.95
CA LEU A 30 -0.57 2.17 -6.84
C LEU A 30 0.26 3.41 -6.56
N PHE A 31 1.60 3.29 -6.47
CA PHE A 31 2.47 4.44 -6.25
C PHE A 31 2.42 5.47 -7.38
N ALA A 32 2.26 5.04 -8.63
CA ALA A 32 2.12 5.93 -9.77
C ALA A 32 0.78 6.68 -9.74
N GLU A 33 -0.32 5.99 -9.46
CA GLU A 33 -1.66 6.58 -9.40
C GLU A 33 -1.80 7.56 -8.22
N TRP A 34 -1.26 7.20 -7.06
CA TRP A 34 -1.16 8.12 -5.93
C TRP A 34 -0.11 9.23 -6.16
N GLN A 35 0.66 9.19 -7.26
CA GLN A 35 1.70 10.16 -7.60
C GLN A 35 2.68 10.37 -6.44
N LEU A 36 3.18 9.28 -5.85
CA LEU A 36 4.10 9.34 -4.72
C LEU A 36 5.52 9.67 -5.19
N THR A 37 6.23 10.49 -4.42
CA THR A 37 7.65 10.74 -4.67
C THR A 37 8.49 9.51 -4.38
N THR A 38 9.68 9.43 -4.98
CA THR A 38 10.64 8.35 -4.73
C THR A 38 10.93 8.15 -3.22
N ALA A 39 11.05 9.24 -2.45
CA ALA A 39 11.30 9.16 -1.01
C ALA A 39 10.11 8.51 -0.27
N GLN A 40 8.89 8.91 -0.60
CA GLN A 40 7.67 8.33 -0.03
C GLN A 40 7.55 6.83 -0.35
N GLN A 41 7.82 6.45 -1.61
CA GLN A 41 7.79 5.04 -2.03
C GLN A 41 8.79 4.19 -1.23
N LEU A 42 10.01 4.70 -1.01
CA LEU A 42 11.03 3.99 -0.20
C LEU A 42 10.58 3.82 1.24
N LEU A 43 10.07 4.89 1.87
CA LEU A 43 9.60 4.86 3.26
C LEU A 43 8.45 3.86 3.46
N LEU A 44 7.45 3.87 2.56
CA LEU A 44 6.33 2.93 2.61
C LEU A 44 6.79 1.48 2.43
N LEU A 45 7.79 1.23 1.59
CA LEU A 45 8.40 -0.10 1.46
C LEU A 45 9.38 -0.46 2.58
N GLY A 46 9.63 0.42 3.55
CA GLY A 46 10.63 0.20 4.60
C GLY A 46 12.05 0.06 4.04
N LEU A 47 12.36 0.84 3.00
CA LEU A 47 13.66 0.91 2.34
C LEU A 47 14.37 2.21 2.72
N ARG A 48 15.70 2.18 2.73
CA ARG A 48 16.54 3.37 2.97
C ARG A 48 16.62 4.22 1.70
N GLU A 49 16.90 5.51 1.85
CA GLU A 49 17.11 6.45 0.71
C GLU A 49 18.22 6.01 -0.26
N THR A 50 19.20 5.25 0.22
CA THR A 50 20.27 4.67 -0.60
C THR A 50 19.76 3.61 -1.59
N SER A 51 18.54 3.11 -1.42
CA SER A 51 17.93 2.06 -2.24
C SER A 51 17.11 2.58 -3.42
N ARG A 52 17.33 3.83 -3.86
CA ARG A 52 16.60 4.45 -5.00
C ARG A 52 16.66 3.62 -6.29
N ASN A 53 17.83 3.05 -6.60
CA ASN A 53 18.01 2.20 -7.79
C ASN A 53 17.08 0.97 -7.76
N MET A 54 16.79 0.48 -6.56
CA MET A 54 15.99 -0.70 -6.34
C MET A 54 14.53 -0.45 -6.80
N LEU A 55 13.98 0.75 -6.57
CA LEU A 55 12.64 1.11 -7.11
C LEU A 55 12.58 1.05 -8.64
N SER A 56 13.65 1.48 -9.33
CA SER A 56 13.72 1.35 -10.79
C SER A 56 13.65 -0.11 -11.21
N ARG A 57 14.36 -0.99 -10.50
CA ARG A 57 14.35 -2.43 -10.77
C ARG A 57 12.97 -3.06 -10.53
N TYR A 58 12.21 -2.60 -9.52
CA TYR A 58 10.83 -3.05 -9.33
C TYR A 58 9.91 -2.58 -10.45
N ARG A 59 10.03 -1.33 -10.91
CA ARG A 59 9.22 -0.82 -12.04
C ARG A 59 9.49 -1.57 -13.34
N ASN A 60 10.74 -1.94 -13.58
CA ASN A 60 11.16 -2.70 -14.76
C ASN A 60 11.05 -4.22 -14.57
N LEU A 61 10.67 -4.69 -13.37
CA LEU A 61 10.64 -6.10 -12.98
C LEU A 61 11.99 -6.84 -13.14
N GLU A 62 13.09 -6.10 -13.11
CA GLU A 62 14.46 -6.62 -12.98
C GLU A 62 14.75 -7.13 -11.56
N SER A 63 13.86 -6.83 -10.62
CA SER A 63 13.79 -7.35 -9.27
C SER A 63 12.32 -7.37 -8.85
N ILE A 64 11.99 -8.23 -7.89
CA ILE A 64 10.65 -8.32 -7.31
C ILE A 64 10.72 -8.19 -5.79
N ILE A 65 9.59 -7.88 -5.17
CA ILE A 65 9.47 -7.89 -3.71
C ILE A 65 10.00 -9.23 -3.16
N PRO A 66 10.96 -9.20 -2.21
CA PRO A 66 11.51 -10.43 -1.65
C PRO A 66 10.46 -11.18 -0.83
N TYR A 67 10.70 -12.48 -0.63
CA TYR A 67 9.93 -13.26 0.32
C TYR A 67 10.45 -12.94 1.73
N ASP A 68 10.08 -11.76 2.19
CA ASP A 68 10.44 -11.17 3.48
C ASP A 68 9.17 -10.65 4.15
N GLN A 69 8.98 -11.01 5.41
CA GLN A 69 7.71 -10.76 6.10
C GLN A 69 7.38 -9.27 6.21
N ASP A 70 8.35 -8.42 6.57
CA ASP A 70 8.14 -6.97 6.67
C ASP A 70 7.74 -6.39 5.30
N LYS A 71 8.41 -6.81 4.23
CA LYS A 71 8.10 -6.33 2.86
C LYS A 71 6.71 -6.78 2.41
N LEU A 72 6.36 -8.04 2.66
CA LEU A 72 5.04 -8.58 2.31
C LEU A 72 3.92 -7.93 3.12
N ASP A 73 4.11 -7.68 4.42
CA ASP A 73 3.12 -7.03 5.27
C ASP A 73 2.86 -5.58 4.83
N ARG A 74 3.91 -4.83 4.53
CA ARG A 74 3.78 -3.44 4.02
C ARG A 74 3.03 -3.40 2.69
N VAL A 75 3.44 -4.23 1.73
CA VAL A 75 2.77 -4.29 0.42
C VAL A 75 1.32 -4.74 0.58
N GLY A 76 1.06 -5.73 1.43
CA GLY A 76 -0.28 -6.20 1.74
C GLY A 76 -1.18 -5.11 2.29
N LEU A 77 -0.70 -4.31 3.25
CA LEU A 77 -1.46 -3.19 3.81
C LEU A 77 -1.74 -2.10 2.78
N LEU A 78 -0.76 -1.72 1.96
CA LEU A 78 -0.93 -0.72 0.92
C LEU A 78 -1.99 -1.15 -0.10
N LEU A 79 -1.94 -2.40 -0.55
CA LEU A 79 -2.92 -2.95 -1.49
C LEU A 79 -4.30 -3.11 -0.85
N ALA A 80 -4.38 -3.44 0.45
CA ALA A 80 -5.65 -3.48 1.17
C ALA A 80 -6.28 -2.09 1.30
N ILE A 81 -5.49 -1.06 1.62
CA ILE A 81 -5.95 0.35 1.62
C ILE A 81 -6.49 0.72 0.24
N TYR A 82 -5.73 0.42 -0.80
CA TYR A 82 -6.12 0.72 -2.17
C TYR A 82 -7.42 -0.01 -2.58
N LYS A 83 -7.55 -1.30 -2.26
CA LYS A 83 -8.80 -2.05 -2.48
C LYS A 83 -9.98 -1.41 -1.75
N ASN A 84 -9.83 -1.08 -0.46
CA ASN A 84 -10.93 -0.49 0.32
C ASN A 84 -11.39 0.86 -0.27
N LEU A 85 -10.48 1.65 -0.83
CA LEU A 85 -10.85 2.87 -1.56
C LEU A 85 -11.66 2.56 -2.83
N TYR A 86 -11.36 1.46 -3.54
CA TYR A 86 -12.18 0.99 -4.66
C TYR A 86 -13.58 0.54 -4.24
N ASP A 87 -13.70 -0.12 -3.09
CA ASP A 87 -15.00 -0.55 -2.56
C ASP A 87 -15.84 0.64 -2.06
N LEU A 88 -15.22 1.62 -1.41
CA LEU A 88 -15.90 2.81 -0.87
C LEU A 88 -16.31 3.81 -1.94
N PHE A 89 -15.51 3.93 -3.00
CA PHE A 89 -15.68 4.94 -4.04
C PHE A 89 -15.71 4.32 -5.45
N PRO A 90 -16.64 3.39 -5.75
CA PRO A 90 -16.64 2.63 -7.01
C PRO A 90 -16.77 3.54 -8.24
N GLU A 91 -17.56 4.60 -8.14
CA GLU A 91 -17.81 5.53 -9.25
C GLU A 91 -16.92 6.78 -9.24
N ASN A 92 -16.08 6.97 -8.21
CA ASN A 92 -15.29 8.20 -8.05
C ASN A 92 -13.79 7.94 -8.08
N GLU A 93 -13.25 7.80 -9.29
CA GLU A 93 -11.82 7.56 -9.54
C GLU A 93 -10.92 8.64 -8.93
N THR A 94 -11.32 9.91 -9.05
CA THR A 94 -10.57 11.04 -8.49
C THR A 94 -10.38 10.88 -6.99
N VAL A 95 -11.42 10.51 -6.26
CA VAL A 95 -11.31 10.29 -4.81
C VAL A 95 -10.39 9.09 -4.53
N ARG A 96 -10.53 7.96 -5.24
CA ARG A 96 -9.68 6.77 -5.00
C ARG A 96 -8.18 7.06 -5.06
N VAL A 97 -7.75 7.91 -5.99
CA VAL A 97 -6.32 8.20 -6.18
C VAL A 97 -5.83 9.38 -5.36
N THR A 98 -6.72 10.28 -4.91
CA THR A 98 -6.34 11.48 -4.16
C THR A 98 -6.57 11.38 -2.65
N TRP A 99 -7.45 10.48 -2.18
CA TRP A 99 -7.91 10.41 -0.79
C TRP A 99 -6.77 10.35 0.22
N VAL A 100 -5.72 9.56 -0.05
CA VAL A 100 -4.57 9.44 0.87
C VAL A 100 -3.80 10.74 1.06
N LYS A 101 -3.93 11.70 0.13
CA LYS A 101 -3.29 13.01 0.17
C LYS A 101 -4.22 14.13 0.67
N GLN A 102 -5.49 13.84 0.96
CA GLN A 102 -6.43 14.82 1.47
C GLN A 102 -6.50 14.75 2.99
N LYS A 103 -6.70 15.92 3.62
CA LYS A 103 -7.00 15.97 5.05
C LYS A 103 -8.32 15.27 5.32
N ASN A 104 -8.37 14.52 6.41
CA ASN A 104 -9.58 13.84 6.85
C ASN A 104 -9.91 14.25 8.29
N SER A 105 -11.11 14.79 8.51
CA SER A 105 -11.56 15.29 9.82
C SER A 105 -11.67 14.18 10.87
N GLU A 106 -11.97 12.94 10.47
CA GLU A 106 -11.99 11.78 11.36
C GLU A 106 -10.58 11.27 11.72
N LEU A 107 -9.56 11.76 11.01
CA LEU A 107 -8.14 11.53 11.28
C LEU A 107 -7.47 12.78 11.86
N ASN A 108 -8.22 13.57 12.65
CA ASN A 108 -7.73 14.82 13.29
C ASN A 108 -7.14 15.80 12.26
N ASP A 109 -7.79 15.95 11.10
CA ASP A 109 -7.35 16.80 9.99
C ASP A 109 -5.97 16.47 9.42
N GLN A 110 -5.46 15.26 9.67
CA GLN A 110 -4.23 14.76 9.08
C GLN A 110 -4.50 14.12 7.71
N CYS A 111 -3.49 14.15 6.84
CA CYS A 111 -3.51 13.35 5.62
C CYS A 111 -3.18 11.88 5.96
N PRO A 112 -3.94 10.90 5.45
CA PRO A 112 -3.65 9.48 5.67
C PRO A 112 -2.21 9.09 5.27
N LEU A 113 -1.69 9.66 4.17
CA LEU A 113 -0.33 9.43 3.72
C LEU A 113 0.71 9.91 4.73
N ASP A 114 0.49 11.04 5.38
CA ASP A 114 1.43 11.56 6.39
C ASP A 114 1.49 10.64 7.60
N ILE A 115 0.35 10.09 8.02
CA ILE A 115 0.29 9.07 9.10
C ILE A 115 1.06 7.81 8.69
N MET A 116 0.85 7.32 7.46
CA MET A 116 1.57 6.13 6.96
C MET A 116 3.09 6.36 6.88
N LEU A 117 3.53 7.57 6.51
CA LEU A 117 4.94 7.91 6.40
C LEU A 117 5.60 8.11 7.77
N ALA A 118 4.90 8.73 8.73
CA ALA A 118 5.42 8.99 10.07
C ALA A 118 5.51 7.71 10.91
N ASP A 119 4.44 6.90 10.91
CA ASP A 119 4.32 5.73 11.80
C ASP A 119 4.66 4.41 11.08
N GLY A 120 5.03 4.48 9.80
CA GLY A 120 5.44 3.33 8.99
C GLY A 120 4.38 2.23 8.95
N LEU A 121 4.79 1.00 9.30
CA LEU A 121 3.91 -0.17 9.29
C LEU A 121 2.67 0.01 10.18
N PHE A 122 2.83 0.63 11.35
CA PHE A 122 1.70 0.85 12.26
C PHE A 122 0.74 1.90 11.72
N GLY A 123 1.26 2.97 11.10
CA GLY A 123 0.43 3.96 10.40
C GLY A 123 -0.38 3.34 9.26
N MET A 124 0.26 2.50 8.44
CA MET A 124 -0.43 1.74 7.39
C MET A 124 -1.52 0.83 7.95
N ALA A 125 -1.24 0.10 9.03
CA ALA A 125 -2.23 -0.77 9.68
C ALA A 125 -3.41 0.03 10.27
N TYR A 126 -3.14 1.20 10.82
CA TYR A 126 -4.17 2.10 11.34
C TYR A 126 -5.09 2.61 10.23
N ILE A 127 -4.54 3.15 9.14
CA ILE A 127 -5.32 3.65 7.99
C ILE A 127 -6.11 2.52 7.33
N MET A 128 -5.51 1.35 7.16
CA MET A 128 -6.19 0.17 6.63
C MET A 128 -7.43 -0.16 7.48
N ARG A 129 -7.26 -0.29 8.80
CA ARG A 129 -8.37 -0.62 9.71
C ARG A 129 -9.42 0.48 9.77
N PHE A 130 -9.02 1.74 9.62
CA PHE A 130 -9.94 2.88 9.55
C PHE A 130 -10.86 2.78 8.33
N LEU A 131 -10.31 2.50 7.15
CA LEU A 131 -11.08 2.32 5.92
C LEU A 131 -11.93 1.03 5.95
N ASP A 132 -11.37 -0.06 6.46
CA ASP A 132 -12.04 -1.36 6.53
C ASP A 132 -13.37 -1.29 7.29
N LYS A 133 -13.41 -0.51 8.38
CA LYS A 133 -14.64 -0.27 9.15
C LYS A 133 -15.75 0.48 8.39
N GLN A 134 -15.40 1.15 7.30
CA GLN A 134 -16.33 1.93 6.49
C GLN A 134 -16.88 1.12 5.32
N VAL A 135 -16.18 0.06 4.91
CA VAL A 135 -16.66 -0.85 3.87
C VAL A 135 -17.83 -1.64 4.45
N VAL A 136 -19.02 -1.49 3.86
CA VAL A 136 -20.18 -2.30 4.22
C VAL A 136 -20.01 -3.66 3.54
N HIS A 137 -19.92 -4.73 4.34
CA HIS A 137 -19.87 -6.11 3.87
C HIS A 137 -21.26 -6.67 3.55
#